data_AF-A0A359F4K3-F1
#
_entry.id   AF-A0A359F4K3-F1
#
_cell.length_a   1.000
_cell.length_b   1.000
_cell.length_c   1.000
_cell.angle_alpha   90.00
_cell.angle_beta   90.00
_cell.angle_gamma   90.00
#
_symmetry.space_group_name_H-M   'P 1'
#
loop_
_entity.id
_entity.type
_entity.pdbx_description
1 polymer ?
#
loop_
_entity_poly.entity_id
_entity_poly.type
_entity_poly.pdbx_seq_one_letter_code
_entity_poly.pdbx_strand_id
1 'polypeptide(L)'
;MSVLSRVAIVRSGTAFATICLLGAVAVETHRRSSSETAAESRSVSTATTTTLSADASSTTVASTAPNTTEPPVTTTLAPRAEPGLLLATGRGPLDGRLVVVDPGHNGLNFQYGDAYREDSPYLCNSTGSTATNGVPEYEINWAIGQALTAMLNRLGANVLLTHEDNEGFGPCADERGALARDNPSAALISIHADGSTTGGSGIHIIHPAAHPNLSAESVAQS
;
A
#
# COMPACT_ATOMS: atom_id res chain seq x y z
N MET A 1 -8.64 -17.00 6.13
CA MET A 1 -8.89 -16.66 4.71
C MET A 1 -7.63 -17.00 3.94
N SER A 2 -7.70 -17.89 2.95
CA SER A 2 -6.55 -18.14 2.06
C SER A 2 -6.48 -17.04 1.03
N VAL A 3 -5.38 -16.28 1.02
CA VAL A 3 -5.07 -15.33 -0.05
C VAL A 3 -4.39 -16.12 -1.16
N LEU A 4 -5.13 -16.45 -2.21
CA LEU A 4 -4.58 -16.98 -3.46
C LEU A 4 -4.33 -15.80 -4.40
N SER A 5 -3.13 -15.21 -4.33
CA SER A 5 -2.71 -14.22 -5.30
C SER A 5 -2.24 -14.92 -6.57
N ARG A 6 -2.99 -14.75 -7.67
CA ARG A 6 -2.52 -15.09 -9.02
C ARG A 6 -2.33 -13.80 -9.80
N VAL A 7 -1.10 -13.57 -10.24
CA VAL A 7 -0.71 -12.45 -11.11
C VAL A 7 -1.24 -12.74 -12.52
N ALA A 8 -2.04 -11.83 -13.08
CA ALA A 8 -2.46 -11.85 -14.48
C ALA A 8 -1.63 -10.82 -15.27
N ILE A 9 -0.91 -11.29 -16.28
CA ILE A 9 -0.16 -10.45 -17.22
C ILE A 9 -1.08 -10.15 -18.40
N VAL A 10 -1.51 -8.90 -18.56
CA VAL A 10 -2.17 -8.46 -19.80
C VAL A 10 -1.09 -8.01 -20.77
N ARG A 11 -0.93 -8.74 -21.88
CA ARG A 11 -0.06 -8.37 -22.99
C ARG A 11 -0.86 -7.61 -24.04
N SER A 12 -0.42 -6.39 -24.37
CA SER A 12 -0.80 -5.74 -25.63
C SER A 12 0.04 -6.33 -26.76
N GLY A 13 -0.61 -6.96 -27.75
CA GLY A 13 0.01 -7.32 -29.03
C GLY A 13 0.16 -8.82 -29.30
N THR A 14 -0.66 -9.30 -30.23
CA THR A 14 -0.65 -10.57 -30.99
C THR A 14 0.54 -11.52 -30.84
N ALA A 15 0.32 -12.69 -30.22
CA ALA A 15 0.48 -14.05 -30.79
C ALA A 15 0.66 -15.12 -29.69
N PHE A 16 0.04 -16.27 -29.94
CA PHE A 16 -0.19 -17.47 -29.12
C PHE A 16 1.00 -18.00 -28.28
N ALA A 17 0.73 -18.29 -27.00
CA ALA A 17 0.98 -19.60 -26.35
C ALA A 17 0.51 -19.54 -24.88
N THR A 18 -0.61 -20.19 -24.57
CA THR A 18 -1.08 -20.40 -23.19
C THR A 18 -0.19 -21.43 -22.51
N ILE A 19 0.67 -20.99 -21.59
CA ILE A 19 1.37 -21.89 -20.66
C ILE A 19 0.70 -21.75 -19.30
N CYS A 20 -0.22 -22.66 -18.99
CA CYS A 20 -0.71 -22.88 -17.64
C CYS A 20 0.36 -23.65 -16.85
N LEU A 21 1.08 -22.99 -15.95
CA LEU A 21 1.83 -23.67 -14.89
C LEU A 21 1.19 -23.34 -13.54
N LEU A 22 0.49 -24.31 -12.95
CA LEU A 22 0.10 -24.27 -11.55
C LEU A 22 1.32 -24.58 -10.68
N GLY A 23 1.75 -23.62 -9.87
CA GLY A 23 2.65 -23.85 -8.74
C GLY A 23 1.90 -23.59 -7.44
N ALA A 24 1.52 -24.65 -6.73
CA ALA A 24 1.07 -24.55 -5.33
C ALA A 24 2.29 -24.73 -4.43
N VAL A 25 2.56 -23.77 -3.55
CA VAL A 25 3.51 -23.95 -2.43
C VAL A 25 2.68 -24.10 -1.17
N ALA A 26 2.75 -25.28 -0.56
CA ALA A 26 2.18 -25.56 0.75
C ALA A 26 3.11 -25.00 1.83
N VAL A 27 2.56 -24.24 2.79
CA VAL A 27 3.24 -23.91 4.05
C VAL A 27 2.61 -24.75 5.15
N GLU A 28 3.43 -25.63 5.71
CA GLU A 28 3.14 -26.52 6.84
C GLU A 28 2.99 -25.69 8.13
N THR A 29 1.84 -25.82 8.80
CA THR A 29 1.62 -25.19 10.12
C THR A 29 2.15 -26.08 11.23
N HIS A 30 3.15 -25.60 11.99
CA HIS A 30 3.58 -26.27 13.21
C HIS A 30 2.58 -26.02 14.34
N ARG A 31 1.78 -27.04 14.66
CA ARG A 31 0.77 -27.02 15.72
C ARG A 31 1.38 -27.54 17.02
N ARG A 32 1.74 -26.64 17.96
CA ARG A 32 2.15 -27.07 19.31
C ARG A 32 0.91 -27.17 20.20
N SER A 33 0.60 -28.42 20.55
CA SER A 33 -0.40 -28.83 21.52
C SER A 33 -0.04 -28.33 22.92
N SER A 34 -1.01 -27.76 23.63
CA SER A 34 -1.08 -27.79 25.09
C SER A 34 -2.56 -27.76 25.48
N SER A 35 -3.06 -28.93 25.87
CA SER A 35 -4.33 -29.14 26.54
C SER A 35 -4.11 -29.22 28.05
N GLU A 36 -5.18 -28.93 28.80
CA GLU A 36 -5.42 -29.00 30.26
C GLU A 36 -5.64 -27.59 30.83
N THR A 37 -6.74 -27.27 31.53
CA THR A 37 -7.90 -28.03 32.01
C THR A 37 -8.99 -27.01 32.36
N ALA A 38 -10.25 -27.44 32.24
CA ALA A 38 -11.42 -26.65 32.59
C ALA A 38 -11.52 -26.37 34.09
N ALA A 39 -11.99 -25.17 34.46
CA ALA A 39 -12.81 -24.98 35.64
C ALA A 39 -13.76 -23.80 35.43
N GLU A 40 -15.03 -24.17 35.44
CA GLU A 40 -16.22 -23.33 35.44
C GLU A 40 -16.32 -22.47 36.71
N SER A 41 -16.78 -21.23 36.57
CA SER A 41 -17.74 -20.65 37.52
C SER A 41 -18.41 -19.41 36.95
N ARG A 42 -19.74 -19.53 36.79
CA ARG A 42 -20.69 -18.43 36.75
C ARG A 42 -20.65 -17.67 38.08
N SER A 43 -20.78 -16.35 38.04
CA SER A 43 -21.58 -15.63 39.03
C SER A 43 -22.13 -14.32 38.47
N VAL A 44 -23.43 -14.17 38.69
CA VAL A 44 -24.29 -13.02 38.41
C VAL A 44 -24.48 -12.25 39.72
N SER A 45 -24.80 -10.96 39.59
CA SER A 45 -25.36 -10.02 40.60
C SER A 45 -24.37 -9.06 41.25
N THR A 46 -24.69 -7.82 41.62
CA THR A 46 -25.71 -6.81 41.27
C THR A 46 -25.18 -5.51 41.90
N ALA A 47 -25.58 -4.36 41.34
CA ALA A 47 -25.26 -2.98 41.71
C ALA A 47 -25.15 -2.65 43.21
N THR A 48 -24.33 -1.64 43.54
CA THR A 48 -24.67 -0.64 44.56
C THR A 48 -24.08 0.71 44.19
N THR A 49 -24.96 1.66 43.93
CA THR A 49 -24.69 3.10 43.89
C THR A 49 -24.54 3.59 45.32
N THR A 50 -23.46 4.30 45.65
CA THR A 50 -23.44 5.21 46.80
C THR A 50 -22.58 6.42 46.46
N THR A 51 -23.27 7.53 46.27
CA THR A 51 -22.77 8.91 46.30
C THR A 51 -22.18 9.26 47.66
N LEU A 52 -21.11 10.06 47.71
CA LEU A 52 -20.91 11.12 48.70
C LEU A 52 -19.78 12.08 48.24
N SER A 53 -20.05 13.36 48.42
CA SER A 53 -19.36 14.54 47.90
C SER A 53 -18.12 14.98 48.69
N ALA A 54 -17.35 15.84 48.00
CA ALA A 54 -16.58 17.01 48.48
C ALA A 54 -15.31 16.77 49.31
N ASP A 55 -14.17 17.27 48.80
CA ASP A 55 -13.68 18.54 49.35
C ASP A 55 -12.83 19.30 48.32
N ALA A 56 -13.00 20.62 48.34
CA ALA A 56 -12.23 21.56 47.56
C ALA A 56 -10.99 21.98 48.38
N SER A 57 -9.82 21.99 47.75
CA SER A 57 -8.72 22.84 48.23
C SER A 57 -7.94 23.37 47.05
N SER A 58 -8.28 24.62 46.75
CA SER A 58 -7.53 25.54 45.93
C SER A 58 -6.21 25.89 46.62
N THR A 59 -5.10 25.60 45.96
CA THR A 59 -3.81 26.24 46.26
C THR A 59 -3.32 26.91 44.98
N THR A 60 -3.59 28.20 44.88
CA THR A 60 -3.03 29.11 43.89
C THR A 60 -1.52 29.23 44.12
N VAL A 61 -0.72 28.70 43.20
CA VAL A 61 0.71 28.98 43.14
C VAL A 61 0.96 29.85 41.91
N ALA A 62 1.58 30.99 42.14
CA ALA A 62 1.77 32.07 41.19
C ALA A 62 2.51 31.62 39.93
N SER A 63 1.92 31.97 38.79
CA SER A 63 2.48 31.81 37.45
C SER A 63 3.71 32.70 37.29
N THR A 64 4.88 32.09 37.12
CA THR A 64 6.05 32.73 36.52
C THR A 64 6.27 32.03 35.19
N ALA A 65 5.82 32.64 34.11
CA ALA A 65 5.98 32.11 32.76
C ALA A 65 7.48 32.10 32.39
N PRO A 66 8.10 30.95 32.10
CA PRO A 66 9.36 30.97 31.38
C PRO A 66 9.05 31.41 29.95
N ASN A 67 9.69 32.49 29.52
CA ASN A 67 9.66 32.96 28.15
C ASN A 67 10.49 31.97 27.31
N THR A 68 9.93 30.79 27.04
CA THR A 68 10.51 29.81 26.14
C THR A 68 10.13 30.26 24.74
N THR A 69 11.07 30.91 24.05
CA THR A 69 10.99 31.06 22.60
C THR A 69 10.93 29.65 22.01
N GLU A 70 9.73 29.23 21.61
CA GLU A 70 9.51 27.99 20.88
C GLU A 70 10.34 28.07 19.59
N PRO A 71 11.27 27.12 19.36
CA PRO A 71 11.98 27.10 18.08
C PRO A 71 10.93 26.98 16.96
N PRO A 72 11.12 27.65 15.82
CA PRO A 72 10.18 27.56 14.72
C PRO A 72 9.99 26.08 14.38
N VAL A 73 8.75 25.60 14.49
CA VAL A 73 8.35 24.27 14.05
C VAL A 73 8.63 24.24 12.55
N THR A 74 9.79 23.73 12.19
CA THR A 74 10.09 23.43 10.80
C THR A 74 9.32 22.14 10.55
N THR A 75 8.11 22.25 10.02
CA THR A 75 7.42 21.12 9.39
C THR A 75 8.20 20.75 8.14
N THR A 76 9.36 20.13 8.34
CA THR A 76 10.04 19.38 7.30
C THR A 76 9.07 18.25 6.97
N LEU A 77 8.42 18.34 5.81
CA LEU A 77 7.60 17.24 5.28
C LEU A 77 8.44 15.96 5.35
N ALA A 78 7.80 14.84 5.69
CA ALA A 78 8.48 13.55 5.66
C ALA A 78 9.14 13.36 4.28
N PRO A 79 10.34 12.77 4.21
CA PRO A 79 11.03 12.56 2.96
C PRO A 79 10.11 11.81 1.99
N ARG A 80 10.07 12.28 0.74
CA ARG A 80 9.28 11.68 -0.31
C ARG A 80 9.93 10.36 -0.69
N ALA A 81 9.13 9.30 -0.82
CA ALA A 81 9.65 8.03 -1.27
C ALA A 81 10.01 8.15 -2.76
N GLU A 82 11.24 7.82 -3.11
CA GLU A 82 11.79 8.05 -4.45
C GLU A 82 11.74 6.79 -5.31
N PRO A 83 11.59 6.91 -6.65
CA PRO A 83 11.58 5.75 -7.55
C PRO A 83 12.93 5.03 -7.59
N GLY A 84 12.90 3.72 -7.83
CA GLY A 84 14.10 2.87 -7.82
C GLY A 84 14.23 1.95 -9.02
N LEU A 85 15.39 1.97 -9.67
CA LEU A 85 15.71 1.07 -10.77
C LEU A 85 16.48 -0.16 -10.27
N LEU A 86 15.86 -1.33 -10.42
CA LEU A 86 16.48 -2.63 -10.17
C LEU A 86 16.84 -3.29 -11.49
N LEU A 87 18.12 -3.61 -11.66
CA LEU A 87 18.62 -4.29 -12.85
C LEU A 87 18.37 -5.80 -12.76
N ALA A 88 18.07 -6.38 -13.93
CA ALA A 88 17.84 -7.81 -14.07
C ALA A 88 18.97 -8.63 -13.42
N THR A 89 18.57 -9.62 -12.62
CA THR A 89 19.50 -10.55 -11.93
C THR A 89 19.53 -11.92 -12.57
N GLY A 90 18.58 -12.22 -13.45
CA GLY A 90 18.51 -13.45 -14.22
C GLY A 90 18.44 -13.20 -15.72
N ARG A 91 18.22 -14.28 -16.47
CA ARG A 91 17.89 -14.24 -17.89
C ARG A 91 16.61 -15.01 -18.14
N GLY A 92 15.86 -14.63 -19.15
CA GLY A 92 14.63 -15.32 -19.49
C GLY A 92 13.73 -14.57 -20.46
N PRO A 93 12.41 -14.86 -20.44
CA PRO A 93 11.47 -14.35 -21.43
C PRO A 93 11.28 -12.83 -21.40
N LEU A 94 11.82 -12.13 -20.39
CA LEU A 94 11.74 -10.67 -20.26
C LEU A 94 13.08 -9.97 -20.48
N ASP A 95 14.09 -10.66 -21.02
CA ASP A 95 15.40 -10.07 -21.32
C ASP A 95 15.29 -8.74 -22.07
N GLY A 96 15.97 -7.72 -21.54
CA GLY A 96 16.02 -6.37 -22.12
C GLY A 96 14.73 -5.57 -21.99
N ARG A 97 13.71 -6.09 -21.27
CA ARG A 97 12.48 -5.36 -21.00
C ARG A 97 12.61 -4.54 -19.73
N LEU A 98 12.04 -3.33 -19.76
CA LEU A 98 11.76 -2.54 -18.56
C LEU A 98 10.29 -2.73 -18.19
N VAL A 99 10.00 -3.00 -16.92
CA VAL A 99 8.64 -3.04 -16.37
C VAL A 99 8.56 -2.06 -15.21
N VAL A 100 7.57 -1.17 -15.23
CA VAL A 100 7.26 -0.32 -14.07
C VAL A 100 6.34 -1.09 -13.13
N VAL A 101 6.71 -1.16 -11.86
CA VAL A 101 5.88 -1.78 -10.81
C VAL A 101 5.48 -0.69 -9.83
N ASP A 102 4.18 -0.56 -9.59
CA ASP A 102 3.61 0.45 -8.70
C ASP A 102 2.84 -0.23 -7.56
N PRO A 103 3.46 -0.40 -6.38
CA PRO A 103 2.72 -0.72 -5.16
C PRO A 103 1.86 0.50 -4.80
N GLY A 104 0.54 0.40 -4.91
CA GLY A 104 -0.36 1.51 -4.62
C GLY A 104 -0.22 2.02 -3.18
N HIS A 105 -0.43 3.32 -2.99
CA HIS A 105 -0.27 4.04 -1.71
C HIS A 105 1.17 4.07 -1.18
N ASN A 106 1.38 4.57 0.04
CA ASN A 106 2.64 4.60 0.79
C ASN A 106 2.42 4.84 2.28
N GLY A 107 3.40 4.45 3.08
CA GLY A 107 3.30 4.36 4.54
C GLY A 107 2.81 5.62 5.26
N LEU A 108 3.15 6.82 4.77
CA LEU A 108 2.71 8.08 5.39
C LEU A 108 1.62 8.82 4.60
N ASN A 109 1.03 8.22 3.56
CA ASN A 109 -0.05 8.85 2.80
C ASN A 109 -1.24 9.25 3.66
N PHE A 110 -1.51 8.54 4.75
CA PHE A 110 -2.58 8.89 5.68
C PHE A 110 -2.37 10.24 6.39
N GLN A 111 -1.12 10.71 6.52
CA GLN A 111 -0.81 12.01 7.10
C GLN A 111 -1.02 13.17 6.11
N TYR A 112 -1.19 12.86 4.82
CA TYR A 112 -1.25 13.81 3.72
C TYR A 112 -2.36 13.44 2.72
N GLY A 113 -3.42 12.78 3.19
CA GLY A 113 -4.49 12.25 2.32
C GLY A 113 -5.36 13.32 1.66
N ASP A 114 -5.27 14.56 2.14
CA ASP A 114 -5.89 15.77 1.60
C ASP A 114 -4.89 16.68 0.86
N ALA A 115 -3.66 16.20 0.63
CA ALA A 115 -2.67 16.95 -0.13
C ALA A 115 -3.07 17.00 -1.61
N TYR A 116 -3.16 18.21 -2.15
CA TYR A 116 -3.35 18.49 -3.58
C TYR A 116 -2.03 18.92 -4.19
N ARG A 117 -1.88 18.72 -5.50
CA ARG A 117 -0.81 19.41 -6.24
C ARG A 117 -1.28 20.81 -6.64
N GLU A 118 -0.38 21.80 -6.62
CA GLU A 118 -0.74 23.17 -6.99
C GLU A 118 -1.25 23.29 -8.45
N ASP A 119 -0.86 22.37 -9.32
CA ASP A 119 -1.19 22.31 -10.75
C ASP A 119 -2.34 21.35 -11.09
N SER A 120 -2.96 20.69 -10.08
CA SER A 120 -3.99 19.68 -10.31
C SER A 120 -5.13 19.76 -9.29
N PRO A 121 -6.41 19.71 -9.72
CA PRO A 121 -7.54 19.64 -8.79
C PRO A 121 -7.68 18.27 -8.12
N TYR A 122 -6.85 17.29 -8.49
CA TYR A 122 -6.88 15.94 -7.94
C TYR A 122 -5.98 15.81 -6.72
N LEU A 123 -6.41 14.98 -5.77
CA LEU A 123 -5.57 14.61 -4.63
C LEU A 123 -4.30 13.93 -5.14
N CYS A 124 -3.17 14.29 -4.54
CA CYS A 124 -1.88 13.67 -4.83
C CYS A 124 -1.95 12.15 -4.61
N ASN A 125 -2.52 11.73 -3.48
CA ASN A 125 -2.69 10.32 -3.14
C ASN A 125 -3.84 10.13 -2.16
N SER A 126 -4.25 8.89 -1.93
CA SER A 126 -5.21 8.52 -0.89
C SER A 126 -4.58 7.57 0.12
N THR A 127 -5.26 7.39 1.26
CA THR A 127 -4.78 6.54 2.37
C THR A 127 -4.83 5.04 2.05
N GLY A 128 -5.69 4.64 1.11
CA GLY A 128 -6.04 3.24 0.86
C GLY A 128 -7.03 2.68 1.88
N SER A 129 -7.43 1.44 1.64
CA SER A 129 -8.30 0.64 2.52
C SER A 129 -7.52 0.00 3.68
N THR A 130 -8.23 -0.65 4.61
CA THR A 130 -7.64 -1.42 5.71
C THR A 130 -8.38 -2.74 5.86
N ALA A 131 -7.63 -3.84 5.91
CA ALA A 131 -8.17 -5.17 6.14
C ALA A 131 -8.80 -5.27 7.55
N THR A 132 -9.69 -6.24 7.74
CA THR A 132 -10.42 -6.42 9.02
C THR A 132 -9.52 -6.75 10.22
N ASN A 133 -8.30 -7.24 9.97
CA ASN A 133 -7.27 -7.48 10.99
C ASN A 133 -6.34 -6.28 11.21
N GLY A 134 -6.64 -5.12 10.61
CA GLY A 134 -5.87 -3.89 10.78
C GLY A 134 -4.71 -3.70 9.82
N VAL A 135 -4.44 -4.65 8.90
CA VAL A 135 -3.37 -4.50 7.91
C VAL A 135 -3.80 -3.47 6.86
N PRO A 136 -3.08 -2.35 6.70
CA PRO A 136 -3.44 -1.33 5.72
C PRO A 136 -3.10 -1.80 4.30
N GLU A 137 -3.86 -1.32 3.32
CA GLU A 137 -3.71 -1.67 1.90
C GLU A 137 -2.27 -1.46 1.40
N TYR A 138 -1.62 -0.37 1.80
CA TYR A 138 -0.26 -0.04 1.36
C TYR A 138 0.76 -1.14 1.73
N GLU A 139 0.59 -1.83 2.88
CA GLU A 139 1.48 -2.94 3.26
C GLU A 139 1.24 -4.17 2.38
N ILE A 140 -0.02 -4.44 2.03
CA ILE A 140 -0.40 -5.53 1.14
C ILE A 140 0.18 -5.27 -0.26
N ASN A 141 -0.02 -4.07 -0.78
CA ASN A 141 0.48 -3.65 -2.08
C ASN A 141 2.01 -3.71 -2.13
N TRP A 142 2.69 -3.19 -1.09
CA TRP A 142 4.13 -3.24 -0.96
C TRP A 142 4.67 -4.67 -0.99
N ALA A 143 4.11 -5.57 -0.18
CA ALA A 143 4.55 -6.96 -0.13
C ALA A 143 4.37 -7.68 -1.48
N ILE A 144 3.25 -7.48 -2.16
CA ILE A 144 2.99 -8.08 -3.48
C ILE A 144 3.91 -7.44 -4.53
N GLY A 145 4.11 -6.13 -4.50
CA GLY A 145 5.01 -5.40 -5.39
C GLY A 145 6.43 -5.90 -5.30
N GLN A 146 6.97 -6.05 -4.08
CA GLN A 146 8.32 -6.58 -3.88
C GLN A 146 8.45 -8.02 -4.39
N ALA A 147 7.44 -8.87 -4.17
CA ALA A 147 7.42 -10.23 -4.71
C ALA A 147 7.38 -10.25 -6.25
N LEU A 148 6.58 -9.38 -6.87
CA LEU A 148 6.51 -9.22 -8.32
C LEU A 148 7.85 -8.72 -8.89
N THR A 149 8.43 -7.67 -8.30
CA THR A 149 9.74 -7.12 -8.67
C THR A 149 10.83 -8.18 -8.65
N ALA A 150 10.89 -8.99 -7.59
CA ALA A 150 11.85 -10.07 -7.48
C ALA A 150 11.63 -11.15 -8.57
N MET A 151 10.38 -11.48 -8.89
CA MET A 151 10.05 -12.43 -9.96
C MET A 151 10.44 -11.90 -11.35
N LEU A 152 10.12 -10.65 -11.66
CA LEU A 152 10.43 -10.02 -12.95
C LEU A 152 11.94 -9.92 -13.17
N ASN A 153 12.70 -9.50 -12.16
CA ASN A 153 14.17 -9.43 -12.22
C ASN A 153 14.82 -10.79 -12.52
N ARG A 154 14.31 -11.88 -11.92
CA ARG A 154 14.79 -13.24 -12.21
C ARG A 154 14.46 -13.70 -13.63
N LEU A 155 13.38 -13.19 -14.21
CA LEU A 155 12.95 -13.50 -15.58
C LEU A 155 13.64 -12.64 -16.65
N GLY A 156 14.58 -11.77 -16.26
CA GLY A 156 15.39 -10.96 -17.18
C GLY A 156 14.93 -9.50 -17.36
N ALA A 157 13.88 -9.07 -16.67
CA ALA A 157 13.42 -7.69 -16.74
C ALA A 157 14.26 -6.77 -15.84
N ASN A 158 14.56 -5.56 -16.32
CA ASN A 158 14.82 -4.43 -15.44
C ASN A 158 13.47 -3.96 -14.86
N VAL A 159 13.44 -3.56 -13.60
CA VAL A 159 12.23 -3.10 -12.92
C VAL A 159 12.43 -1.69 -12.40
N LEU A 160 11.54 -0.77 -12.77
CA LEU A 160 11.45 0.55 -12.17
C LEU A 160 10.31 0.54 -11.16
N LEU A 161 10.63 0.51 -9.88
CA LEU A 161 9.67 0.58 -8.79
C LEU A 161 9.29 2.05 -8.57
N THR A 162 8.00 2.35 -8.40
CA THR A 162 7.55 3.75 -8.27
C THR A 162 8.01 4.42 -6.98
N HIS A 163 8.38 3.64 -5.97
CA HIS A 163 9.01 4.09 -4.73
C HIS A 163 9.85 2.96 -4.10
N GLU A 164 11.02 3.27 -3.54
CA GLU A 164 12.00 2.29 -3.00
C GLU A 164 11.72 1.81 -1.58
N ASP A 165 10.90 2.55 -0.85
CA ASP A 165 10.50 2.25 0.52
C ASP A 165 8.99 2.43 0.69
N ASN A 166 8.51 2.01 1.85
CA ASN A 166 7.11 2.17 2.26
C ASN A 166 7.02 2.97 3.56
N GLU A 167 7.99 3.86 3.80
CA GLU A 167 8.16 4.63 5.03
C GLU A 167 7.80 6.11 4.85
N GLY A 168 7.77 6.61 3.61
CA GLY A 168 7.52 8.01 3.27
C GLY A 168 6.10 8.34 2.78
N PHE A 169 5.94 9.60 2.37
CA PHE A 169 4.80 10.09 1.59
C PHE A 169 5.14 10.13 0.10
N GLY A 170 4.13 10.02 -0.78
CA GLY A 170 4.32 10.18 -2.22
C GLY A 170 5.11 9.01 -2.84
N PRO A 171 5.29 8.91 -4.17
CA PRO A 171 4.88 9.87 -5.20
C PRO A 171 3.36 9.97 -5.33
N CYS A 172 2.89 11.07 -5.91
CA CYS A 172 1.51 11.26 -6.32
C CYS A 172 1.12 10.26 -7.44
N ALA A 173 -0.17 9.99 -7.61
CA ALA A 173 -0.67 9.00 -8.57
C ALA A 173 -0.26 9.31 -10.03
N ASP A 174 -0.30 10.58 -10.42
CA ASP A 174 0.17 11.09 -11.71
C ASP A 174 1.67 10.87 -11.90
N GLU A 175 2.48 11.17 -10.88
CA GLU A 175 3.93 10.98 -10.92
C GLU A 175 4.31 9.49 -11.06
N ARG A 176 3.57 8.60 -10.40
CA ARG A 176 3.72 7.14 -10.54
C ARG A 176 3.44 6.69 -11.97
N GLY A 177 2.36 7.20 -12.58
CA GLY A 177 2.00 6.92 -13.98
C GLY A 177 3.03 7.49 -14.97
N ALA A 178 3.53 8.70 -14.70
CA ALA A 178 4.52 9.38 -15.52
C ALA A 178 5.83 8.60 -15.64
N LEU A 179 6.21 7.77 -14.65
CA LEU A 179 7.41 6.94 -14.75
C LEU A 179 7.37 5.98 -15.95
N ALA A 180 6.23 5.37 -16.26
CA ALA A 180 6.12 4.50 -17.43
C ALA A 180 6.05 5.27 -18.75
N ARG A 181 5.57 6.51 -18.70
CA ARG A 181 5.56 7.45 -19.83
C ARG A 181 6.97 7.92 -20.18
N ASP A 182 7.75 8.33 -19.18
CA ASP A 182 9.09 8.88 -19.34
C ASP A 182 10.17 7.81 -19.54
N ASN A 183 9.92 6.57 -19.10
CA ASN A 183 10.82 5.45 -19.27
C ASN A 183 10.15 4.42 -20.18
N PRO A 184 10.56 4.28 -21.45
CA PRO A 184 9.95 3.38 -22.42
C PRO A 184 9.88 1.94 -21.89
N SER A 185 8.76 1.61 -21.28
CA SER A 185 8.54 0.37 -20.53
C SER A 185 7.61 -0.54 -21.32
N ALA A 186 7.80 -1.84 -21.16
CA ALA A 186 6.94 -2.84 -21.78
C ALA A 186 5.56 -2.91 -21.11
N ALA A 187 5.48 -2.53 -19.85
CA ALA A 187 4.26 -2.44 -19.06
C ALA A 187 4.47 -1.58 -17.81
N LEU A 188 3.38 -0.97 -17.35
CA LEU A 188 3.18 -0.54 -15.96
C LEU A 188 2.21 -1.52 -15.30
N ILE A 189 2.56 -2.01 -14.12
CA ILE A 189 1.70 -2.86 -13.30
C ILE A 189 1.48 -2.16 -11.96
N SER A 190 0.30 -1.57 -11.78
CA SER A 190 -0.13 -1.00 -10.50
C SER A 190 -0.93 -2.03 -9.70
N ILE A 191 -0.65 -2.09 -8.40
CA ILE A 191 -1.12 -3.13 -7.49
C ILE A 191 -1.92 -2.46 -6.37
N HIS A 192 -3.18 -2.86 -6.23
CA HIS A 192 -4.10 -2.36 -5.22
C HIS A 192 -4.89 -3.50 -4.56
N ALA A 193 -5.37 -3.26 -3.35
CA ALA A 193 -6.23 -4.17 -2.62
C ALA A 193 -7.55 -3.47 -2.28
N ASP A 194 -8.63 -3.94 -2.90
CA ASP A 194 -9.93 -3.28 -2.84
C ASP A 194 -10.72 -3.61 -1.56
N GLY A 195 -11.60 -2.69 -1.16
CA GLY A 195 -12.57 -2.88 -0.09
C GLY A 195 -13.88 -3.47 -0.61
N SER A 196 -14.36 -4.55 0.00
CA SER A 196 -15.62 -5.20 -0.35
C SER A 196 -16.52 -5.43 0.87
N THR A 197 -17.82 -5.66 0.62
CA THR A 197 -18.72 -6.21 1.63
C THR A 197 -18.23 -7.56 2.14
N THR A 198 -18.60 -7.90 3.38
CA THR A 198 -18.25 -9.18 4.01
C THR A 198 -18.67 -10.37 3.13
N GLY A 199 -17.71 -11.23 2.81
CA GLY A 199 -17.92 -12.41 1.96
C GLY A 199 -17.61 -12.20 0.48
N GLY A 200 -17.41 -10.96 0.02
CA GLY A 200 -16.89 -10.67 -1.30
C GLY A 200 -15.38 -10.93 -1.38
N SER A 201 -14.93 -11.58 -2.45
CA SER A 201 -13.52 -11.84 -2.72
C SER A 201 -13.30 -12.06 -4.22
N GLY A 202 -12.10 -11.73 -4.70
CA GLY A 202 -11.73 -11.90 -6.10
C GLY A 202 -10.60 -10.96 -6.49
N ILE A 203 -10.28 -10.97 -7.80
CA ILE A 203 -9.41 -9.98 -8.44
C ILE A 203 -10.18 -9.33 -9.58
N HIS A 204 -9.89 -8.07 -9.85
CA HIS A 204 -10.32 -7.41 -11.08
C HIS A 204 -9.12 -6.67 -11.68
N ILE A 205 -9.13 -6.51 -12.99
CA ILE A 205 -8.07 -5.81 -13.72
C ILE A 205 -8.66 -4.52 -14.25
N ILE A 206 -8.14 -3.40 -13.76
CA ILE A 206 -8.47 -2.10 -14.30
C ILE A 206 -7.46 -1.81 -15.41
N HIS A 207 -7.98 -1.55 -16.60
CA HIS A 207 -7.21 -0.98 -17.69
C HIS A 207 -7.96 0.24 -18.20
N PRO A 208 -7.27 1.23 -18.80
CA PRO A 208 -7.94 2.34 -19.44
C PRO A 208 -8.96 1.81 -20.45
N ALA A 209 -10.18 2.34 -20.39
CA ALA A 209 -11.14 2.12 -21.47
C ALA A 209 -10.57 2.74 -22.75
N ALA A 210 -10.90 2.16 -23.91
CA ALA A 210 -10.68 2.84 -25.18
C ALA A 210 -11.53 4.12 -25.17
N HIS A 211 -10.89 5.26 -24.95
CA HIS A 211 -11.55 6.56 -25.00
C HIS A 211 -11.25 7.16 -26.38
N PRO A 212 -12.22 7.81 -27.06
CA PRO A 212 -12.01 8.37 -28.39
C PRO A 212 -10.86 9.39 -28.47
N ASN A 213 -10.47 9.96 -27.33
CA ASN A 213 -9.34 10.87 -27.20
C ASN A 213 -8.18 10.31 -26.34
N LEU A 214 -8.19 9.03 -25.94
CA LEU A 214 -7.01 8.40 -25.33
C LEU A 214 -6.19 7.71 -26.42
N SER A 215 -5.34 8.47 -27.09
CA SER A 215 -4.25 7.92 -27.88
C SER A 215 -3.03 7.67 -26.97
N ALA A 216 -2.06 6.87 -27.43
CA ALA A 216 -0.79 6.74 -26.70
C ALA A 216 -0.11 8.11 -26.48
N GLU A 217 -0.38 9.10 -27.34
CA GLU A 217 0.12 10.46 -27.22
C GLU A 217 -0.64 11.31 -26.20
N SER A 218 -1.94 11.09 -25.99
CA SER A 218 -2.71 11.83 -24.98
C SER A 218 -2.49 11.29 -23.57
N VAL A 219 -2.23 9.98 -23.42
CA VAL A 219 -1.73 9.40 -22.15
C VAL A 219 -0.35 9.99 -21.81
N ALA A 220 0.38 10.47 -22.82
CA ALA A 220 1.65 11.14 -22.60
C ALA A 220 1.53 12.62 -22.16
N GLN A 221 0.31 13.17 -22.08
CA GLN A 221 0.04 14.59 -21.78
C GLN A 221 -0.82 14.81 -20.53
N SER A 222 -1.31 13.72 -19.93
CA SER A 222 -2.12 13.72 -18.69
C SER A 222 -1.28 13.50 -17.45
#